data_AF-A0A9D6HZ35-F1
#
_entry.id   AF-A0A9D6HZ35-F1
#
_cell.length_a   1.000
_cell.length_b   1.000
_cell.length_c   1.000
_cell.angle_alpha   90.00
_cell.angle_beta   90.00
_cell.angle_gamma   90.00
#
_symmetry.space_group_name_H-M   'P 1'
#
loop_
_entity.id
_entity.type
_entity.pdbx_description
1 polymer ?
#
loop_
_entity_poly.entity_id
_entity_poly.type
_entity_poly.pdbx_seq_one_letter_code
_entity_poly.pdbx_strand_id
1 'polypeptide(L)'
;MVAFLLLWPFIVRGAEPLRIDASDIASGKVEIVGRLGLPLGRIARVKGRFVDGTTLRMKDYDGITLMKVTAADGKELKGPATFRFENLPGGTPPRTAPGAAFDVQVYETGRYVGVPSEAFKYVPAVTTTDHYFETYLMVLK
;
A
#
# COMPACT_ATOMS: atom_id res chain seq x y z
N MET A 1 51.11 -16.92 -18.36
CA MET A 1 50.25 -15.93 -19.04
C MET A 1 48.86 -16.07 -18.43
N VAL A 2 48.48 -15.18 -17.51
CA VAL A 2 47.22 -15.27 -16.75
C VAL A 2 46.22 -14.30 -17.39
N ALA A 3 45.12 -14.84 -17.92
CA ALA A 3 44.06 -14.04 -18.52
C ALA A 3 43.14 -13.50 -17.42
N PHE A 4 43.11 -12.18 -17.28
CA PHE A 4 42.17 -11.46 -16.42
C PHE A 4 40.83 -11.33 -17.14
N LEU A 5 39.81 -12.07 -16.70
CA LEU A 5 38.42 -11.92 -17.14
C LEU A 5 37.82 -10.69 -16.45
N LEU A 6 37.75 -9.58 -17.18
CA LEU A 6 37.04 -8.37 -16.76
C LEU A 6 35.54 -8.63 -16.76
N LEU A 7 34.96 -8.87 -15.58
CA LEU A 7 33.52 -8.83 -15.35
C LEU A 7 33.07 -7.36 -15.38
N TRP A 8 32.49 -6.94 -16.51
CA TRP A 8 31.79 -5.65 -16.58
C TRP A 8 30.51 -5.72 -15.74
N PRO A 9 30.25 -4.76 -14.83
CA PRO A 9 28.97 -4.70 -14.15
C PRO A 9 27.88 -4.34 -15.17
N PHE A 10 26.93 -5.25 -15.37
CA PHE A 10 25.66 -4.94 -16.01
C PHE A 10 24.92 -3.94 -15.11
N ILE A 11 25.01 -2.66 -15.46
CA ILE A 11 24.15 -1.63 -14.88
C ILE A 11 22.73 -1.92 -15.36
N VAL A 12 21.89 -2.45 -14.48
CA VAL A 12 20.46 -2.59 -14.73
C VAL A 12 19.88 -1.17 -14.80
N ARG A 13 19.65 -0.67 -16.01
CA ARG A 13 18.84 0.53 -16.23
C ARG A 13 17.46 0.24 -15.64
N GLY A 14 17.05 1.01 -14.62
CA GLY A 14 15.70 0.94 -14.10
C GLY A 14 14.71 1.15 -15.24
N ALA A 15 13.71 0.27 -15.36
CA ALA A 15 12.66 0.41 -16.36
C ALA A 15 11.97 1.77 -16.18
N GLU A 16 11.69 2.46 -17.29
CA GLU A 16 10.89 3.68 -17.21
C GLU A 16 9.51 3.37 -16.61
N PRO A 17 8.93 4.28 -15.81
CA PRO A 17 7.60 4.07 -15.25
C PRO A 17 6.57 3.85 -16.35
N LEU A 18 5.73 2.82 -16.18
CA LEU A 18 4.57 2.64 -17.03
C LEU A 18 3.62 3.84 -16.85
N ARG A 19 3.37 4.57 -17.93
CA ARG A 19 2.40 5.67 -17.94
C ARG A 19 1.04 5.11 -18.32
N ILE A 20 0.06 5.27 -17.43
CA ILE A 20 -1.34 4.88 -17.64
C ILE A 20 -2.15 6.16 -17.62
N ASP A 21 -3.01 6.34 -18.62
CA ASP A 21 -3.94 7.47 -18.65
C ASP A 21 -5.00 7.29 -17.55
N ALA A 22 -5.28 8.32 -16.77
CA ALA A 22 -6.31 8.26 -15.75
C ALA A 22 -7.69 7.92 -16.33
N SER A 23 -7.96 8.31 -17.59
CA SER A 23 -9.20 7.98 -18.29
C SER A 23 -9.30 6.49 -18.65
N ASP A 24 -8.18 5.81 -18.90
CA ASP A 24 -8.15 4.35 -19.12
C ASP A 24 -8.51 3.59 -17.83
N ILE A 25 -8.13 4.13 -16.67
CA ILE A 25 -8.53 3.60 -15.35
C ILE A 25 -10.01 3.89 -15.10
N ALA A 26 -10.44 5.14 -15.31
CA ALA A 26 -11.82 5.58 -15.08
C ALA A 26 -12.84 4.86 -15.99
N SER A 27 -12.45 4.51 -17.21
CA SER A 27 -13.29 3.76 -18.15
C SER A 27 -13.30 2.25 -17.90
N GLY A 28 -12.48 1.75 -16.97
CA GLY A 28 -12.35 0.32 -16.68
C GLY A 28 -11.56 -0.47 -17.74
N LYS A 29 -10.88 0.20 -18.68
CA LYS A 29 -9.99 -0.45 -19.64
C LYS A 29 -8.72 -1.01 -18.96
N VAL A 30 -8.31 -0.38 -17.86
CA VAL A 30 -7.20 -0.82 -17.02
C VAL A 30 -7.67 -0.89 -15.56
N GLU A 31 -7.32 -1.97 -14.88
CA GLU A 31 -7.54 -2.12 -13.44
C GLU A 31 -6.22 -1.93 -12.68
N ILE A 32 -6.27 -1.20 -11.57
CA ILE A 32 -5.16 -1.14 -10.62
C ILE A 32 -5.27 -2.35 -9.69
N VAL A 33 -4.26 -3.21 -9.70
CA VAL A 33 -4.17 -4.35 -8.77
C VAL A 33 -3.47 -3.91 -7.50
N GLY A 34 -4.18 -4.03 -6.37
CA GLY A 34 -3.68 -3.70 -5.04
C GLY A 34 -2.74 -4.76 -4.47
N ARG A 35 -2.25 -4.49 -3.26
CA ARG A 35 -1.35 -5.38 -2.50
C ARG A 35 -2.04 -6.66 -2.01
N LEU A 36 -3.38 -6.69 -1.97
CA LEU A 36 -4.15 -7.93 -1.79
C LEU A 36 -4.08 -8.86 -3.03
N GLY A 37 -3.52 -8.40 -4.15
CA GLY A 37 -3.54 -9.13 -5.42
C GLY A 37 -4.91 -9.13 -6.11
N LEU A 38 -5.78 -8.20 -5.71
CA LEU A 38 -7.12 -7.99 -6.25
C LEU A 38 -7.22 -6.58 -6.83
N PRO A 39 -8.14 -6.32 -7.79
CA PRO A 39 -8.43 -4.97 -8.24
C PRO A 39 -8.82 -4.06 -7.06
N LEU A 40 -8.33 -2.81 -7.05
CA LEU A 40 -8.76 -1.82 -6.07
C LEU A 40 -10.29 -1.61 -6.16
N GLY A 41 -10.93 -1.40 -5.01
CA GLY A 41 -12.39 -1.29 -4.87
C GLY A 41 -13.13 -2.62 -4.83
N ARG A 42 -12.48 -3.76 -5.14
CA ARG A 42 -13.10 -5.08 -5.02
C ARG A 42 -13.26 -5.45 -3.54
N ILE A 43 -14.50 -5.70 -3.13
CA ILE A 43 -14.78 -6.23 -1.78
C ILE A 43 -14.22 -7.65 -1.69
N ALA A 44 -13.49 -7.91 -0.60
CA ALA A 44 -12.88 -9.18 -0.29
C ALA A 44 -13.03 -9.49 1.20
N ARG A 45 -13.02 -10.80 1.53
CA ARG A 45 -12.90 -11.24 2.92
C ARG A 45 -11.44 -11.48 3.25
N VAL A 46 -10.91 -10.79 4.26
CA VAL A 46 -9.48 -10.86 4.62
C VAL A 46 -9.28 -11.42 6.02
N LYS A 47 -8.18 -12.15 6.18
CA LYS A 47 -7.74 -12.69 7.48
C LYS A 47 -6.34 -12.18 7.82
N GLY A 48 -6.11 -11.99 9.11
CA GLY A 48 -4.82 -11.49 9.59
C GLY A 48 -4.83 -11.16 11.07
N ARG A 49 -3.90 -10.28 11.46
CA ARG A 49 -3.77 -9.80 12.84
C ARG A 49 -3.52 -8.29 12.87
N PHE A 50 -4.03 -7.64 13.91
CA PHE A 50 -3.64 -6.26 14.21
C PHE A 50 -2.20 -6.23 14.72
N VAL A 51 -1.43 -5.25 14.26
CA VAL A 51 -0.06 -5.01 14.71
C VAL A 51 0.10 -3.56 15.09
N ASP A 52 0.89 -3.29 16.11
CA ASP A 52 1.26 -1.93 16.49
C ASP A 52 2.33 -1.42 15.52
N GLY A 53 2.09 -0.26 14.90
CA GLY A 53 3.03 0.38 13.98
C GLY A 53 4.37 0.75 14.63
N THR A 54 4.44 0.88 15.96
CA THR A 54 5.70 1.01 16.70
C THR A 54 6.68 -0.13 16.41
N THR A 55 6.16 -1.34 16.14
CA THR A 55 6.96 -2.52 15.82
C THR A 55 7.64 -2.43 14.45
N LEU A 56 7.18 -1.55 13.55
CA LEU A 56 7.75 -1.36 12.23
C LEU A 56 8.91 -0.36 12.20
N ARG A 57 9.17 0.34 13.33
CA ARG A 57 10.23 1.37 13.46
C ARG A 57 10.16 2.48 12.40
N MET A 58 8.98 2.73 11.86
CA MET A 58 8.72 3.81 10.91
C MET A 58 7.97 4.92 11.64
N LYS A 59 8.53 6.13 11.64
CA LYS A 59 7.97 7.29 12.34
C LYS A 59 6.51 7.56 11.96
N ASP A 60 6.15 7.35 10.69
CA ASP A 60 4.80 7.59 10.18
C ASP A 60 3.74 6.62 10.72
N TYR A 61 4.15 5.52 11.35
CA TYR A 61 3.27 4.51 11.93
C TYR A 61 3.34 4.46 13.46
N ASP A 62 4.10 5.35 14.09
CA ASP A 62 4.23 5.37 15.53
C ASP A 62 2.89 5.70 16.20
N GLY A 63 2.46 4.84 17.13
CA GLY A 63 1.14 4.94 17.79
C GLY A 63 -0.07 4.56 16.92
N ILE A 64 0.14 4.02 15.70
CA ILE A 64 -0.96 3.64 14.79
C ILE A 64 -1.13 2.13 14.76
N THR A 65 -2.37 1.65 14.94
CA THR A 65 -2.69 0.23 14.72
C THR A 65 -2.81 -0.06 13.23
N LEU A 66 -2.19 -1.15 12.77
CA LEU A 66 -2.19 -1.59 11.37
C LEU A 66 -2.79 -2.98 11.23
N MET A 67 -3.30 -3.29 10.03
CA MET A 67 -3.77 -4.63 9.68
C MET A 67 -2.68 -5.39 8.94
N LYS A 68 -2.11 -6.44 9.54
CA LYS A 68 -1.24 -7.39 8.86
C LYS A 68 -2.08 -8.52 8.27
N VAL A 69 -2.37 -8.43 6.98
CA VAL A 69 -3.17 -9.40 6.23
C VAL A 69 -2.30 -10.55 5.74
N THR A 70 -2.80 -11.77 5.87
CA THR A 70 -2.13 -13.00 5.40
C THR A 70 -2.92 -13.73 4.32
N ALA A 71 -4.23 -13.50 4.23
CA ALA A 71 -5.08 -14.11 3.21
C ALA A 71 -6.21 -13.17 2.77
N ALA A 72 -6.61 -13.31 1.50
CA ALA A 72 -7.74 -12.63 0.88
C ALA A 72 -8.56 -13.65 0.07
N ASP A 73 -9.89 -13.63 0.22
CA ASP A 73 -10.83 -14.56 -0.43
C ASP A 73 -10.44 -16.05 -0.26
N GLY A 74 -9.92 -16.39 0.92
CA GLY A 74 -9.48 -17.75 1.24
C GLY A 74 -8.14 -18.16 0.63
N LYS A 75 -7.49 -17.30 -0.17
CA LYS A 75 -6.15 -17.52 -0.73
C LYS A 75 -5.08 -16.81 0.08
N GLU A 76 -3.98 -17.50 0.38
CA GLU A 76 -2.82 -16.88 1.01
C GLU A 76 -2.15 -15.87 0.08
N LEU A 77 -1.73 -14.75 0.66
CA LEU A 77 -0.92 -13.76 -0.06
C LEU A 77 0.50 -14.30 -0.27
N LYS A 78 1.20 -13.81 -1.31
CA LYS A 78 2.62 -14.16 -1.57
C LYS A 78 3.54 -13.84 -0.37
N GLY A 79 3.12 -12.87 0.44
CA GLY A 79 3.69 -12.57 1.74
C GLY A 79 2.72 -11.72 2.55
N PRO A 80 2.89 -11.62 3.88
CA PRO A 80 2.03 -10.77 4.69
C PRO A 80 2.10 -9.31 4.24
N ALA A 81 0.95 -8.67 4.06
CA ALA A 81 0.86 -7.27 3.68
C ALA A 81 0.29 -6.45 4.84
N THR A 82 1.02 -5.41 5.25
CA THR A 82 0.58 -4.49 6.31
C THR A 82 -0.07 -3.26 5.71
N PHE A 83 -1.26 -2.90 6.21
CA PHE A 83 -2.06 -1.79 5.73
C PHE A 83 -2.43 -0.83 6.87
N ARG A 84 -2.45 0.48 6.55
CA ARG A 84 -3.36 1.41 7.23
C ARG A 84 -4.80 0.99 6.90
N PHE A 85 -5.72 1.27 7.81
CA PHE A 85 -7.13 1.01 7.56
C PHE A 85 -7.99 2.12 8.12
N GLU A 86 -9.15 2.29 7.50
CA GLU A 86 -10.21 3.18 7.93
C GLU A 86 -11.51 2.36 8.01
N ASN A 87 -12.45 2.79 8.86
CA ASN A 87 -13.76 2.16 8.92
C ASN A 87 -14.72 2.91 8.00
N LEU A 88 -15.52 2.17 7.23
CA LEU A 88 -16.58 2.78 6.45
C LEU A 88 -17.57 3.48 7.40
N PRO A 89 -17.99 4.73 7.11
CA PRO A 89 -18.99 5.41 7.93
C PRO A 89 -20.25 4.54 8.13
N GLY A 90 -20.66 4.34 9.38
CA GLY A 90 -21.79 3.49 9.75
C GLY A 90 -21.47 1.99 9.90
N GLY A 91 -20.24 1.55 9.62
CA GLY A 91 -19.77 0.19 9.90
C GLY A 91 -19.43 -0.03 11.38
N THR A 92 -19.41 -1.30 11.81
CA THR A 92 -18.93 -1.67 13.14
C THR A 92 -17.41 -1.83 13.10
N PRO A 93 -16.64 -1.05 13.87
CA PRO A 93 -15.19 -1.16 13.88
C PRO A 93 -14.77 -2.51 14.48
N PRO A 94 -13.77 -3.19 13.91
CA PRO A 94 -13.24 -4.42 14.47
C PRO A 94 -12.51 -4.13 15.80
N ARG A 95 -12.34 -5.16 16.64
CA ARG A 95 -11.53 -5.03 17.87
C ARG A 95 -10.05 -4.96 17.51
N THR A 96 -9.46 -3.77 17.61
CA THR A 96 -8.12 -3.43 17.12
C THR A 96 -6.96 -3.73 18.09
N ALA A 97 -7.16 -4.57 19.11
CA ALA A 97 -6.10 -4.84 20.08
C ALA A 97 -4.87 -5.48 19.39
N PRO A 98 -3.63 -4.99 19.62
CA PRO A 98 -2.44 -5.58 19.03
C PRO A 98 -2.36 -7.10 19.25
N GLY A 99 -2.04 -7.83 18.19
CA GLY A 99 -2.02 -9.31 18.17
C GLY A 99 -3.38 -9.98 17.98
N ALA A 100 -4.49 -9.27 18.14
CA ALA A 100 -5.83 -9.81 17.92
C ALA A 100 -6.00 -10.23 16.44
N ALA A 101 -6.55 -11.42 16.24
CA ALA A 101 -6.89 -11.91 14.91
C ALA A 101 -8.17 -11.24 14.39
N PHE A 102 -8.26 -11.08 13.07
CA PHE A 102 -9.46 -10.61 12.40
C PHE A 102 -9.83 -11.50 11.22
N ASP A 103 -11.12 -11.50 10.90
CA ASP A 103 -11.71 -12.08 9.69
C ASP A 103 -12.87 -11.18 9.28
N VAL A 104 -12.61 -10.22 8.39
CA VAL A 104 -13.49 -9.06 8.13
C VAL A 104 -13.67 -8.84 6.64
N GLN A 105 -14.75 -8.14 6.28
CA GLN A 105 -14.94 -7.67 4.91
C GLN A 105 -14.26 -6.32 4.72
N VAL A 106 -13.43 -6.21 3.68
CA VAL A 106 -12.71 -4.99 3.31
C VAL A 106 -12.78 -4.76 1.81
N TYR A 107 -12.43 -3.56 1.35
CA TYR A 107 -11.84 -3.37 0.02
C TYR A 107 -10.54 -2.56 0.15
N GLU A 108 -9.58 -2.85 -0.71
CA GLU A 108 -8.37 -2.01 -0.84
C GLU A 108 -8.68 -0.82 -1.75
N THR A 109 -8.28 0.38 -1.36
CA THR A 109 -8.41 1.61 -2.16
C THR A 109 -7.09 2.39 -2.09
N GLY A 110 -6.99 3.52 -2.80
CA GLY A 110 -5.78 4.33 -2.78
C GLY A 110 -6.01 5.83 -3.00
N ARG A 111 -4.98 6.60 -2.68
CA ARG A 111 -4.96 8.06 -2.83
C ARG A 111 -3.54 8.55 -3.06
N TYR A 112 -3.42 9.73 -3.66
CA TYR A 112 -2.15 10.47 -3.64
C TYR A 112 -2.00 11.20 -2.30
N VAL A 113 -0.81 11.11 -1.72
CA VAL A 113 -0.41 11.76 -0.47
C VAL A 113 0.80 12.65 -0.73
N GLY A 114 0.98 13.66 0.10
CA GLY A 114 2.12 14.58 0.04
C GLY A 114 1.99 15.63 -1.05
N VAL A 115 3.01 16.48 -1.13
CA VAL A 115 3.04 17.64 -2.04
C VAL A 115 4.15 17.43 -3.06
N PRO A 116 3.87 17.59 -4.38
CA PRO A 116 4.90 17.52 -5.40
C PRO A 116 6.03 18.50 -5.09
N SER A 117 7.28 18.05 -5.16
CA SER A 117 8.45 18.86 -4.81
C SER A 117 8.54 20.16 -5.63
N GLU A 118 8.03 20.14 -6.85
CA GLU A 118 8.00 21.26 -7.79
C GLU A 118 7.04 22.36 -7.35
N ALA A 119 6.05 22.06 -6.50
CA ALA A 119 5.12 23.07 -5.97
C ALA A 119 5.85 24.14 -5.15
N PHE A 120 6.95 23.77 -4.48
CA PHE A 120 7.77 24.68 -3.67
C PHE A 120 8.56 25.72 -4.48
N LYS A 121 8.48 25.66 -5.82
CA LYS A 121 8.92 26.77 -6.69
C LYS A 121 7.98 27.97 -6.64
N TYR A 122 6.73 27.76 -6.21
CA TYR A 122 5.66 28.77 -6.25
C TYR A 122 5.16 29.20 -4.87
N VAL A 123 5.39 28.38 -3.85
CA VAL A 123 4.98 28.65 -2.46
C VAL A 123 6.13 28.31 -1.50
N PRO A 124 6.21 28.95 -0.33
CA PRO A 124 7.22 28.61 0.68
C PRO A 124 7.18 27.13 1.04
N ALA A 125 8.36 26.54 1.24
CA ALA A 125 8.46 25.17 1.71
C ALA A 125 7.82 25.02 3.09
N VAL A 126 6.90 24.06 3.21
CA VAL A 126 6.33 23.62 4.48
C VAL A 126 6.73 22.17 4.72
N THR A 127 6.79 21.77 5.98
CA THR A 127 7.07 20.37 6.34
C THR A 127 5.95 19.48 5.78
N THR A 128 6.27 18.68 4.76
CA THR A 128 5.38 17.73 4.09
C THR A 128 6.09 16.38 3.93
N THR A 129 5.33 15.33 3.64
CA THR A 129 5.88 14.08 3.10
C THR A 129 6.06 14.17 1.58
N ASP A 130 6.84 13.24 1.03
CA ASP A 130 6.98 13.03 -0.41
C ASP A 130 5.63 12.80 -1.10
N HIS A 131 5.56 13.11 -2.40
CA HIS A 131 4.36 12.88 -3.21
C HIS A 131 4.34 11.46 -3.80
N TYR A 132 3.39 10.63 -3.37
CA TYR A 132 3.27 9.26 -3.84
C TYR A 132 1.83 8.73 -3.77
N PHE A 133 1.55 7.64 -4.47
CA PHE A 133 0.30 6.90 -4.38
C PHE A 133 0.40 5.86 -3.26
N GLU A 134 -0.50 5.92 -2.27
CA GLU A 134 -0.61 4.92 -1.21
C GLU A 134 -1.89 4.10 -1.37
N THR A 135 -1.88 2.85 -0.90
CA THR A 135 -3.08 2.04 -0.74
C THR A 135 -3.37 1.72 0.73
N TYR A 136 -4.65 1.64 1.05
CA TYR A 136 -5.16 1.36 2.40
C TYR A 136 -6.44 0.52 2.34
N LEU A 137 -6.83 -0.06 3.47
CA LEU A 137 -8.05 -0.87 3.57
C LEU A 137 -9.22 -0.06 4.10
N MET A 138 -10.38 -0.20 3.47
CA MET A 138 -11.65 0.23 4.02
C MET A 138 -12.37 -0.97 4.62
N VAL A 139 -12.60 -0.95 5.93
CA VAL A 139 -13.28 -2.02 6.67
C VAL A 139 -14.79 -1.78 6.65
N LEU A 140 -15.56 -2.79 6.23
CA LEU A 140 -17.02 -2.72 6.16
C LEU A 140 -17.68 -3.28 7.42
N LYS A 141 -17.21 -4.46 7.87
CA LYS A 141 -17.68 -5.19 9.07
C LYS A 141 -16.72 -6.30 9.47
#